data_AF-A0A4S8LJB0-F1
#
_entry.id   AF-A0A4S8LJB0-F1
#
_cell.length_a   1.000
_cell.length_b   1.000
_cell.length_c   1.000
_cell.angle_alpha   90.00
_cell.angle_beta   90.00
_cell.angle_gamma   90.00
#
_symmetry.space_group_name_H-M   'P 1'
#
loop_
_entity.id
_entity.type
_entity.pdbx_description
1 polymer ?
#
loop_
_entity_poly.entity_id
_entity_poly.type
_entity_poly.pdbx_seq_one_letter_code
_entity_poly.pdbx_strand_id
1 'polypeptide(L)'
;KHLIDHPLVITYYSVNSSTTFDDTIREPDLFASTLRLWEDERKGLFSTSSIDVIGFMRIPQGEGANDPSSGPRSAHIELLFTNGFAALGDTKQPAEGNFLTVIAAVVSPKSGGYLLCTLEDRICLLICMV
;
A
#
# COMPACT_ATOMS: atom_id res chain seq x y z
N LYS A 1 -4.19 -13.45 20.81
CA LYS A 1 -5.61 -13.45 20.33
C LYS A 1 -6.03 -12.00 20.07
N HIS A 2 -7.13 -11.78 19.34
CA HIS A 2 -7.65 -10.45 18.98
C HIS A 2 -6.70 -9.63 18.10
N LEU A 3 -5.99 -10.31 17.21
CA LEU A 3 -5.21 -9.60 16.22
C LEU A 3 -6.15 -9.04 15.16
N ILE A 4 -6.01 -7.75 14.90
CA ILE A 4 -6.73 -7.03 13.85
C ILE A 4 -5.67 -6.33 13.00
N ASP A 5 -5.84 -6.36 11.69
CA ASP A 5 -4.96 -5.69 10.74
C ASP A 5 -5.79 -5.19 9.56
N HIS A 6 -5.26 -4.24 8.79
CA HIS A 6 -5.89 -3.71 7.59
C HIS A 6 -5.45 -4.53 6.37
N PRO A 7 -6.29 -5.44 5.85
CA PRO A 7 -5.94 -6.15 4.63
C PRO A 7 -5.89 -5.16 3.46
N LEU A 8 -4.87 -5.34 2.61
CA LEU A 8 -4.62 -4.50 1.44
C LEU A 8 -4.99 -5.25 0.15
N VAL A 9 -5.63 -4.55 -0.77
CA VAL A 9 -5.82 -4.97 -2.16
C VAL A 9 -5.10 -3.97 -3.04
N ILE A 10 -4.20 -4.45 -3.88
CA ILE A 10 -3.35 -3.61 -4.73
C ILE A 10 -3.79 -3.78 -6.17
N THR A 11 -3.98 -2.67 -6.86
CA THR A 11 -4.36 -2.63 -8.27
C THR A 11 -3.42 -1.73 -9.05
N TYR A 12 -2.99 -2.21 -10.22
CA TYR A 12 -2.04 -1.50 -11.08
C TYR A 12 -2.74 -1.07 -12.37
N TYR A 13 -2.55 0.18 -12.75
CA TYR A 13 -3.12 0.76 -13.97
C TYR A 13 -2.00 1.28 -14.85
N SER A 14 -1.97 0.85 -16.12
CA SER A 14 -1.10 1.49 -17.11
C SER A 14 -1.56 2.93 -17.35
N VAL A 15 -0.62 3.87 -17.36
CA VAL A 15 -0.91 5.29 -17.60
C VAL A 15 -0.12 5.81 -18.79
N ASN A 16 -0.73 6.73 -19.53
CA ASN A 16 -0.05 7.47 -20.59
C ASN A 16 0.62 8.72 -19.99
N SER A 17 1.71 8.50 -19.26
CA SER A 17 2.55 9.55 -18.68
C SER A 17 4.01 9.11 -18.70
N SER A 18 4.94 10.06 -18.65
CA SER A 18 6.38 9.83 -18.47
C SER A 18 6.90 10.43 -17.17
N THR A 19 6.01 10.75 -16.23
CA THR A 19 6.35 11.44 -14.96
C THR A 19 6.18 10.53 -13.73
N THR A 20 5.97 9.24 -13.94
CA THR A 20 5.96 8.26 -12.86
C THR A 20 7.40 7.94 -12.44
N PHE A 21 7.59 7.36 -11.26
CA PHE A 21 8.94 6.97 -10.82
C PHE A 21 9.44 5.65 -11.45
N ASP A 22 8.67 5.03 -12.34
CA ASP A 22 8.95 3.70 -12.89
C ASP A 22 10.33 3.62 -13.55
N ASP A 23 10.69 4.61 -14.38
CA ASP A 23 11.99 4.67 -15.04
C ASP A 23 13.13 4.85 -14.02
N THR A 24 12.93 5.66 -12.96
CA THR A 24 13.94 5.85 -11.91
C THR A 24 14.28 4.55 -11.19
N ILE A 25 13.31 3.65 -11.01
CA ILE A 25 13.55 2.35 -10.38
C ILE A 25 14.18 1.35 -11.37
N ARG A 26 13.87 1.46 -12.67
CA ARG A 26 14.39 0.57 -13.72
C ARG A 26 15.81 0.92 -14.16
N GLU A 27 16.15 2.21 -14.23
CA GLU A 27 17.38 2.70 -14.84
C GLU A 27 18.43 3.07 -13.78
N PRO A 28 19.57 2.36 -13.71
CA PRO A 28 20.59 2.60 -12.68
C PRO A 28 21.16 4.02 -12.67
N ASP A 29 21.32 4.64 -13.85
CA ASP A 29 21.86 5.99 -13.96
C ASP A 29 20.87 7.05 -13.43
N LEU A 30 19.56 6.87 -13.68
CA LEU A 30 18.51 7.71 -13.10
C LEU A 30 18.42 7.51 -11.58
N PHE A 31 18.50 6.28 -11.11
CA PHE A 31 18.53 5.98 -9.68
C PHE A 31 19.71 6.67 -8.99
N ALA A 32 20.92 6.51 -9.53
CA ALA A 32 22.15 7.06 -8.95
C ALA A 32 22.15 8.59 -8.94
N SER A 33 21.70 9.23 -10.02
CA SER A 33 21.58 10.70 -10.07
C SER A 33 20.51 11.23 -9.10
N THR A 34 19.37 10.52 -8.98
CA THR A 34 18.31 10.85 -8.00
C THR A 34 18.80 10.69 -6.56
N LEU A 35 19.54 9.62 -6.28
CA LEU A 35 20.16 9.40 -4.97
C LEU A 35 21.13 10.52 -4.62
N ARG A 36 22.02 10.88 -5.56
CA ARG A 36 22.99 11.94 -5.36
C ARG A 36 22.33 13.29 -5.06
N LEU A 37 21.25 13.64 -5.76
CA LEU A 37 20.50 14.87 -5.48
C LEU A 37 19.95 14.87 -4.04
N TRP A 38 19.47 13.73 -3.56
CA TRP A 38 19.02 13.60 -2.18
C TRP A 38 20.18 13.62 -1.18
N GLU A 39 21.31 12.98 -1.50
CA GLU A 39 22.51 12.96 -0.66
C GLU A 39 23.16 14.34 -0.51
N ASP A 40 23.21 15.13 -1.59
CA ASP A 40 23.84 16.45 -1.62
C ASP A 40 22.89 17.55 -1.10
N GLU A 41 21.60 17.50 -1.46
CA GLU A 41 20.66 18.61 -1.19
C GLU A 41 19.44 18.23 -0.33
N ARG A 42 19.21 16.94 -0.05
CA ARG A 42 17.99 16.42 0.59
C ARG A 42 16.71 16.80 -0.15
N LYS A 43 16.79 16.88 -1.48
CA LYS A 43 15.68 17.19 -2.40
C LYS A 43 15.41 16.03 -3.36
N GLY A 44 14.42 16.22 -4.23
CA GLY A 44 14.11 15.31 -5.32
C GLY A 44 13.20 14.15 -4.89
N LEU A 45 13.02 13.19 -5.79
CA LEU A 45 12.06 12.09 -5.62
C LEU A 45 12.26 11.29 -4.32
N PHE A 46 13.49 11.08 -3.86
CA PHE A 46 13.76 10.34 -2.60
C PHE A 46 13.54 11.16 -1.33
N SER A 47 13.14 12.43 -1.45
CA SER A 47 12.73 13.26 -0.30
C SER A 47 11.24 13.16 0.01
N THR A 48 10.44 12.50 -0.84
CA THR A 48 8.98 12.41 -0.71
C THR A 48 8.51 10.98 -0.49
N SER A 49 7.28 10.85 0.02
CA SER A 49 6.56 9.58 -0.03
C SER A 49 6.27 9.19 -1.48
N SER A 50 6.12 7.89 -1.75
CA SER A 50 5.61 7.42 -3.03
C SER A 50 4.08 7.59 -3.15
N ILE A 51 3.40 7.78 -2.02
CA ILE A 51 1.97 8.04 -1.90
C ILE A 51 1.75 9.54 -1.70
N ASP A 52 1.06 10.17 -2.66
CA ASP A 52 0.81 11.61 -2.66
C ASP A 52 -0.63 11.98 -2.31
N VAL A 53 -1.58 11.07 -2.58
CA VAL A 53 -3.01 11.29 -2.34
C VAL A 53 -3.56 10.12 -1.53
N ILE A 54 -4.32 10.46 -0.48
CA ILE A 54 -4.99 9.49 0.39
C ILE A 54 -6.47 9.88 0.49
N GLY A 55 -7.36 8.91 0.30
CA GLY A 55 -8.80 9.09 0.37
C GLY A 55 -9.44 8.13 1.38
N PHE A 56 -10.27 8.65 2.27
CA PHE A 56 -11.04 7.87 3.23
C PHE A 56 -12.51 7.82 2.81
N MET A 57 -13.07 6.62 2.65
CA MET A 57 -14.40 6.45 2.08
C MET A 57 -15.28 5.57 2.96
N ARG A 58 -16.58 5.92 2.97
CA ARG A 58 -17.63 5.07 3.51
C ARG A 58 -18.37 4.39 2.36
N ILE A 59 -18.38 3.06 2.38
CA ILE A 59 -19.26 2.26 1.53
C ILE A 59 -20.71 2.39 2.04
N PRO A 60 -21.70 2.64 1.16
CA PRO A 60 -23.11 2.58 1.51
C PRO A 60 -23.46 1.22 2.10
N GLN A 61 -24.10 1.21 3.27
CA GLN A 61 -24.55 -0.01 3.92
C GLN A 61 -25.99 -0.32 3.49
N GLY A 62 -26.29 -1.60 3.25
CA GLY A 62 -27.67 -2.05 3.04
C GLY A 62 -28.51 -1.92 4.33
N GLU A 63 -29.83 -1.86 4.19
CA GLU A 63 -30.75 -1.86 5.34
C GLU A 63 -30.47 -3.07 6.24
N GLY A 64 -30.33 -2.83 7.55
CA GLY A 64 -30.06 -3.88 8.55
C GLY A 64 -28.61 -4.35 8.66
N ALA A 65 -27.66 -3.79 7.89
CA ALA A 65 -26.24 -4.11 8.04
C ALA A 65 -25.62 -3.43 9.26
N ASN A 66 -24.96 -4.22 10.11
CA ASN A 66 -24.14 -3.68 11.21
C ASN A 66 -22.84 -3.09 10.65
N ASP A 67 -22.71 -1.77 10.73
CA ASP A 67 -21.52 -1.00 10.37
C ASP A 67 -20.34 -1.39 11.28
N PRO A 68 -19.24 -1.96 10.75
CA PRO A 68 -18.06 -2.34 11.54
C PRO A 68 -17.15 -1.16 11.90
N SER A 69 -17.37 0.03 11.33
CA SER A 69 -16.53 1.18 11.61
C SER A 69 -16.69 1.66 13.05
N SER A 70 -15.67 2.37 13.55
CA SER A 70 -15.70 2.90 14.92
C SER A 70 -16.78 3.98 15.14
N GLY A 71 -17.50 4.39 14.10
CA GLY A 71 -18.61 5.33 14.17
C GLY A 71 -18.97 5.90 12.79
N PRO A 72 -20.05 6.69 12.72
CA PRO A 72 -20.60 7.20 11.45
C PRO A 72 -19.67 8.15 10.68
N ARG A 73 -18.58 8.63 11.30
CA ARG A 73 -17.55 9.49 10.70
C ARG A 73 -16.25 8.75 10.38
N SER A 74 -16.16 7.45 10.69
CA SER A 74 -15.01 6.61 10.38
C SER A 74 -15.18 5.98 8.99
N ALA A 75 -14.07 5.74 8.30
CA ALA A 75 -14.09 5.15 6.97
C ALA A 75 -14.22 3.62 7.02
N HIS A 76 -14.73 3.04 5.94
CA HIS A 76 -14.66 1.59 5.69
C HIS A 76 -13.39 1.24 4.92
N ILE A 77 -12.99 2.11 3.99
CA ILE A 77 -11.86 1.91 3.08
C ILE A 77 -10.96 3.15 3.08
N GLU A 78 -9.65 2.93 3.02
CA GLU A 78 -8.64 3.91 2.66
C GLU A 78 -8.12 3.59 1.25
N LEU A 79 -7.99 4.61 0.40
CA LEU A 79 -7.34 4.53 -0.90
C LEU A 79 -6.04 5.32 -0.86
N LEU A 80 -4.95 4.68 -1.26
CA LEU A 80 -3.63 5.30 -1.39
C LEU A 80 -3.23 5.26 -2.87
N PHE A 81 -2.80 6.40 -3.39
CA PHE A 81 -2.41 6.55 -4.79
C PHE A 81 -0.91 6.79 -4.91
N THR A 82 -0.25 5.91 -5.66
CA THR A 82 1.19 5.91 -5.85
C THR A 82 1.54 6.19 -7.31
N ASN A 83 2.38 7.21 -7.54
CA ASN A 83 2.78 7.68 -8.88
C ASN A 83 3.85 6.78 -9.55
N GLY A 84 3.57 5.49 -9.63
CA GLY A 84 4.44 4.47 -10.20
C GLY A 84 3.98 3.07 -9.80
N PHE A 85 4.68 2.05 -10.27
CA PHE A 85 4.45 0.66 -9.90
C PHE A 85 5.04 0.36 -8.51
N ALA A 86 4.18 0.04 -7.54
CA ALA A 86 4.62 -0.38 -6.22
C ALA A 86 4.82 -1.90 -6.17
N ALA A 87 6.06 -2.36 -6.31
CA ALA A 87 6.40 -3.78 -6.19
C ALA A 87 6.24 -4.29 -4.75
N LEU A 88 5.05 -4.78 -4.41
CA LEU A 88 4.70 -5.32 -3.09
C LEU A 88 4.58 -6.86 -3.11
N GLY A 89 5.07 -7.49 -2.04
CA GLY A 89 5.13 -8.95 -1.92
C GLY A 89 6.09 -9.56 -2.93
N ASP A 90 5.67 -10.64 -3.60
CA ASP A 90 6.46 -11.32 -4.63
C ASP A 90 6.32 -10.67 -6.03
N THR A 91 5.61 -9.55 -6.13
CA THR A 91 5.38 -8.85 -7.40
C THR A 91 6.64 -8.14 -7.87
N LYS A 92 7.06 -8.37 -9.11
CA LYS A 92 8.23 -7.71 -9.73
C LYS A 92 7.81 -6.48 -10.53
N GLN A 93 8.66 -5.45 -10.50
CA GLN A 93 8.57 -4.30 -11.40
C GLN A 93 8.53 -4.77 -12.87
N PRO A 94 7.54 -4.38 -13.68
CA PRO A 94 7.52 -4.64 -15.11
C PRO A 94 8.74 -4.03 -15.81
N ALA A 95 9.23 -4.67 -16.88
CA ALA A 95 10.41 -4.20 -17.61
C ALA A 95 10.20 -2.87 -18.35
N GLU A 96 8.95 -2.55 -18.69
CA GLU A 96 8.55 -1.37 -19.45
C GLU A 96 7.16 -0.88 -18.99
N GLY A 97 6.85 0.36 -19.35
CA GLY A 97 5.58 1.00 -19.07
C GLY A 97 5.59 1.87 -17.81
N ASN A 98 4.58 2.72 -17.74
CA ASN A 98 4.36 3.66 -16.64
C ASN A 98 3.03 3.34 -15.99
N PHE A 99 3.01 3.39 -14.66
CA PHE A 99 1.90 2.88 -13.87
C PHE A 99 1.41 3.86 -12.80
N LEU A 100 0.13 3.76 -12.49
CA LEU A 100 -0.45 4.24 -11.24
C LEU A 100 -0.80 3.01 -10.41
N THR A 101 -0.32 2.95 -9.17
CA THR A 101 -0.77 1.93 -8.22
C THR A 101 -1.82 2.53 -7.30
N VAL A 102 -2.97 1.85 -7.19
CA VAL A 102 -4.03 2.17 -6.23
C VAL A 102 -4.10 1.04 -5.21
N ILE A 103 -3.84 1.39 -3.96
CA ILE A 103 -3.90 0.47 -2.82
C ILE A 103 -5.18 0.76 -2.05
N ALA A 104 -6.05 -0.24 -1.92
CA ALA A 104 -7.24 -0.17 -1.09
C ALA A 104 -7.01 -0.95 0.21
N ALA A 105 -7.08 -0.26 1.35
CA ALA A 105 -7.02 -0.87 2.67
C ALA A 105 -8.42 -0.96 3.29
N VAL A 106 -8.78 -2.11 3.84
CA VAL A 106 -9.99 -2.22 4.67
C VAL A 106 -9.66 -1.78 6.08
N VAL A 107 -10.04 -0.54 6.42
CA VAL A 107 -9.72 0.09 7.72
C VAL A 107 -10.74 -0.19 8.82
N SER A 108 -11.87 -0.81 8.47
CA SER A 108 -12.86 -1.31 9.43
C SER A 108 -13.13 -2.82 9.22
N PRO A 109 -12.11 -3.68 9.43
CA PRO A 109 -12.26 -5.12 9.23
C PRO A 109 -13.12 -5.76 10.33
N LYS A 110 -13.87 -6.81 9.95
CA LYS A 110 -14.57 -7.68 10.91
C LYS A 110 -13.78 -8.95 11.26
N SER A 111 -12.80 -9.31 10.43
CA SER A 111 -11.94 -10.46 10.65
C SER A 111 -11.10 -10.29 11.91
N GLY A 112 -10.76 -11.40 12.56
CA GLY A 112 -9.94 -11.42 13.75
C GLY A 112 -9.01 -12.62 13.75
N GLY A 113 -7.75 -12.39 14.13
CA GLY A 113 -6.70 -13.41 14.14
C GLY A 113 -6.13 -13.67 15.53
N TYR A 114 -5.11 -14.52 15.55
CA TYR A 114 -4.31 -14.79 16.73
C TYR A 114 -2.89 -15.18 16.32
N LEU A 115 -1.94 -14.92 17.21
CA LEU A 115 -0.55 -15.37 17.08
C LEU A 115 -0.37 -16.62 17.93
N LEU A 116 0.29 -17.63 17.37
CA LEU A 116 0.79 -18.80 18.09
C LEU A 116 2.31 -18.83 17.97
N CYS A 117 2.98 -19.24 19.04
CA CYS A 117 4.41 -19.53 18.99
C CYS A 117 4.57 -21.04 18.84
N THR A 118 5.30 -21.46 17.81
CA THR A 118 5.62 -22.88 17.60
C THR A 118 6.82 -23.25 18.47
N LEU A 119 6.88 -24.50 18.92
CA LEU A 119 7.86 -24.97 19.91
C LEU A 119 9.31 -25.06 19.38
N GLU A 120 9.52 -24.92 18.07
CA GLU A 120 10.83 -25.15 17.44
C GLU A 120 11.57 -23.89 16.98
N ASP A 121 10.92 -22.72 16.95
CA ASP A 121 11.61 -21.47 16.59
C ASP A 121 11.11 -20.30 17.44
N ARG A 122 11.98 -19.33 17.73
CA ARG A 122 11.62 -18.07 18.42
C ARG A 122 10.77 -17.13 17.53
N ILE A 123 10.03 -17.68 16.57
CA ILE A 123 9.27 -16.95 15.56
C ILE A 123 7.82 -17.40 15.69
N CYS A 124 6.95 -16.49 16.10
CA CYS A 124 5.51 -16.76 16.18
C CYS A 124 4.86 -16.52 14.81
N LEU A 125 4.00 -17.45 14.36
CA LEU A 125 3.36 -17.38 13.04
C LEU A 125 2.07 -16.55 13.09
N LEU A 126 1.84 -15.77 12.03
CA LEU A 126 0.62 -15.01 11.83
C LEU A 126 -0.44 -15.84 11.11
N ILE A 127 -1.57 -16.11 11.78
CA ILE A 127 -2.75 -16.73 11.16
C ILE A 127 -3.91 -15.73 11.24
N CYS A 128 -4.36 -15.27 10.07
CA CYS A 128 -5.54 -14.43 9.92
C CYS A 128 -6.69 -15.28 9.36
N MET A 129 -7.84 -15.32 10.04
CA MET A 129 -9.05 -15.97 9.54
C MET A 129 -9.95 -14.89 8.92
N VAL A 130 -10.30 -15.06 7.64
CA VAL A 130 -11.23 -14.20 6.90
C VAL A 130 -12.66 -14.46 7.33
#